data_AF-A0A6C0DZA3-F1
#
_entry.id   AF-A0A6C0DZA3-F1
#
_cell.length_a   1.000
_cell.length_b   1.000
_cell.length_c   1.000
_cell.angle_alpha   90.00
_cell.angle_beta   90.00
_cell.angle_gamma   90.00
#
_symmetry.space_group_name_H-M   'P 1'
#
loop_
_entity.id
_entity.type
_entity.pdbx_description
1 polymer ?
#
loop_
_entity_poly.entity_id
_entity_poly.type
_entity_poly.pdbx_seq_one_letter_code
_entity_poly.pdbx_strand_id
1 'polypeptide(L)' 'MNRSSKKNCCKTTKKDKKCIRKSDNKEFDIKKRKFSKKQCLSKSIKGFSMKSSCAPYKDCIKN' A
#
# COMPACT_ATOMS: atom_id res chain seq x y z
N MET A 1 5.66 10.20 24.07
CA MET A 1 6.50 9.47 23.10
C MET A 1 5.68 9.11 21.87
N ASN A 2 5.78 9.88 20.78
CA ASN A 2 4.99 9.68 19.54
C ASN A 2 5.62 8.59 18.66
N ARG A 3 5.38 7.32 18.99
CA ARG A 3 5.73 6.20 18.11
C ARG A 3 4.67 6.15 17.01
N SER A 4 4.97 6.81 15.88
CA SER A 4 4.16 6.71 14.66
C SER A 4 4.16 5.25 14.21
N SER A 5 3.18 4.50 14.71
CA SER A 5 2.94 3.09 14.39
C SER A 5 2.47 3.07 12.94
N LYS A 6 3.42 2.94 12.00
CA LYS A 6 3.13 2.93 10.56
C LYS A 6 2.14 1.80 10.28
N LYS A 7 0.96 2.17 9.80
CA LYS A 7 -0.12 1.20 9.53
C LYS A 7 0.25 0.31 8.36
N ASN A 8 -0.24 -0.93 8.42
CA ASN A 8 -0.17 -1.86 7.30
C ASN A 8 -0.82 -1.23 6.05
N CYS A 9 -0.17 -1.29 4.89
CA CYS A 9 -0.69 -0.83 3.60
C CYS A 9 -2.10 -1.38 3.27
N CYS A 10 -2.50 -2.52 3.83
CA CYS A 10 -3.87 -3.04 3.66
C CYS A 10 -4.94 -2.34 4.50
N LYS A 11 -4.54 -1.72 5.62
CA LYS A 11 -5.44 -1.03 6.55
C LYS A 11 -5.33 0.50 6.45
N THR A 12 -4.58 1.01 5.48
CA THR A 12 -4.40 2.45 5.31
C THR A 12 -5.53 3.09 4.53
N THR A 13 -5.79 4.35 4.86
CA THR A 13 -6.76 5.21 4.22
C THR A 13 -6.05 6.32 3.43
N LYS A 14 -6.79 7.11 2.65
CA LYS A 14 -6.25 8.28 1.91
C LYS A 14 -5.69 9.38 2.84
N LYS A 15 -5.99 9.32 4.14
CA LYS A 15 -5.50 10.26 5.15
C LYS A 15 -4.06 9.93 5.59
N ASP A 16 -3.67 8.66 5.50
CA ASP A 16 -2.34 8.21 5.92
C ASP A 16 -1.29 8.63 4.88
N LYS A 17 -0.16 9.19 5.35
CA LYS A 17 0.94 9.63 4.47
C LYS A 17 1.78 8.45 3.96
N LYS A 18 2.00 7.47 4.84
CA LYS A 18 2.93 6.36 4.63
C LYS A 18 2.31 5.07 5.17
N CYS A 19 2.74 3.95 4.61
CA CYS A 19 2.40 2.62 5.11
C CYS A 19 3.57 1.66 4.98
N ILE A 20 3.47 0.54 5.70
CA ILE A 20 4.40 -0.57 5.58
C ILE A 20 3.69 -1.76 4.94
N ARG A 21 4.33 -2.35 3.93
CA ARG A 21 3.89 -3.60 3.32
C ARG A 21 4.35 -4.77 4.19
N LYS A 22 3.44 -5.67 4.56
CA LYS A 22 3.70 -6.69 5.58
C LYS A 22 4.68 -7.76 5.08
N SER A 23 4.68 -8.12 3.79
CA SER A 23 5.52 -9.20 3.27
C SER A 23 7.02 -8.89 3.34
N ASP A 24 7.41 -7.64 3.09
CA ASP A 24 8.83 -7.25 2.96
C ASP A 24 9.20 -6.04 3.83
N ASN A 25 8.31 -5.61 4.71
CA ASN A 25 8.48 -4.47 5.63
C ASN A 25 8.91 -3.16 4.94
N LYS A 26 8.65 -3.02 3.64
CA LYS A 26 8.99 -1.81 2.89
C LYS A 26 8.00 -0.69 3.16
N GLU A 27 8.55 0.50 3.35
CA GLU A 27 7.78 1.73 3.48
C GLU A 27 7.36 2.26 2.12
N PHE A 28 6.09 2.61 1.99
CA PHE A 28 5.50 3.21 0.81
C PHE A 28 4.80 4.51 1.17
N ASP A 29 5.00 5.54 0.35
CA ASP A 29 4.24 6.78 0.43
C ASP A 29 2.89 6.58 -0.29
N ILE A 30 1.77 6.74 0.43
CA ILE A 30 0.42 6.52 -0.11
C ILE A 30 -0.05 7.76 -0.86
N LYS A 31 0.27 8.96 -0.37
CA LYS A 31 -0.20 10.21 -0.97
C LYS A 31 0.33 10.41 -2.39
N LYS A 32 1.51 9.84 -2.67
CA LYS A 32 2.12 9.86 -4.00
C LYS A 32 1.55 8.82 -4.98
N ARG A 33 0.69 7.89 -4.54
CA ARG A 33 0.15 6.82 -5.41
C ARG A 33 -1.13 7.28 -6.10
N LYS A 34 -1.15 7.15 -7.43
CA LYS A 34 -2.30 7.53 -8.27
C LYS A 34 -3.52 6.64 -8.06
N PHE A 35 -3.32 5.37 -7.70
CA PHE A 35 -4.41 4.40 -7.56
C PHE A 35 -4.77 4.11 -6.12
N SER A 36 -6.06 4.06 -5.86
CA SER A 36 -6.59 3.65 -4.56
C SER A 36 -6.49 2.13 -4.39
N LYS A 37 -6.46 1.65 -3.15
CA LYS A 37 -6.53 0.21 -2.82
C LYS A 37 -7.60 -0.52 -3.65
N LYS A 38 -8.82 0.01 -3.72
CA LYS A 38 -9.92 -0.59 -4.50
C LYS A 38 -9.57 -0.79 -5.98
N GLN A 39 -8.96 0.19 -6.63
CA GLN A 39 -8.57 0.06 -8.05
C GLN A 39 -7.47 -0.99 -8.25
N CYS A 40 -6.55 -1.08 -7.29
CA CYS A 40 -5.52 -2.10 -7.29
C CYS A 40 -6.12 -3.49 -7.07
N LEU A 41 -7.05 -3.64 -6.14
CA LEU A 41 -7.69 -4.94 -5.86
C LEU A 41 -8.69 -5.38 -6.93
N SER A 42 -9.31 -4.43 -7.64
CA SER A 42 -10.35 -4.70 -8.64
C SER A 42 -9.80 -5.04 -10.02
N LYS A 43 -8.54 -4.71 -10.31
CA LYS A 43 -7.90 -4.99 -11.61
C LYS A 43 -6.87 -6.08 -11.43
N SER A 44 -6.75 -6.97 -12.40
CA SER A 44 -5.63 -7.92 -12.45
C SER A 44 -4.34 -7.11 -12.65
N ILE A 45 -3.59 -6.91 -11.57
CA ILE A 45 -2.42 -6.03 -11.57
C ILE A 45 -1.23 -6.80 -12.12
N LYS A 46 -0.72 -6.39 -13.29
CA LYS A 46 0.56 -6.88 -13.80
C LYS A 46 1.71 -6.09 -13.15
N GLY A 47 2.25 -6.61 -12.04
CA GLY A 47 3.53 -6.18 -11.47
C GLY A 47 3.45 -5.36 -10.17
N PHE A 48 4.16 -5.84 -9.14
CA PHE A 48 4.21 -5.25 -7.78
C PHE A 48 5.56 -4.61 -7.42
N SER A 49 6.33 -4.21 -8.43
CA SER A 49 7.61 -3.52 -8.29
C SER A 49 7.43 -2.18 -7.56
N MET A 50 8.43 -1.68 -6.83
CA MET A 50 8.28 -0.46 -6.01
C MET A 50 7.83 0.78 -6.79
N LYS A 51 8.10 0.84 -8.11
CA LYS A 51 7.63 1.89 -9.02
C LYS A 51 6.12 1.81 -9.29
N SER A 52 5.52 0.61 -9.24
CA SER A 52 4.11 0.40 -9.56
C SER A 52 3.19 1.08 -8.57
N SER A 53 2.18 1.81 -9.07
CA SER A 53 1.19 2.49 -8.24
C SER A 53 0.46 1.56 -7.24
N CYS A 54 0.34 0.27 -7.55
CA CYS A 54 -0.30 -0.72 -6.69
C CYS A 54 0.67 -1.56 -5.84
N ALA A 55 1.97 -1.27 -5.88
CA ALA A 55 2.99 -1.93 -5.06
C ALA A 55 2.64 -2.07 -3.57
N PRO A 56 2.14 -1.02 -2.86
CA PRO A 56 1.81 -1.15 -1.45
C PRO A 56 0.69 -2.15 -1.17
N TYR A 57 -0.19 -2.42 -2.14
CA TYR A 57 -1.38 -3.24 -1.94
C TYR A 57 -1.23 -4.70 -2.40
N LYS A 58 0.00 -5.14 -2.72
CA LYS A 58 0.29 -6.51 -3.15
C LYS A 58 -0.31 -7.56 -2.21
N ASP A 59 -0.05 -7.39 -0.91
CA ASP A 59 -0.45 -8.35 0.13
C ASP A 59 -1.91 -8.15 0.58
N CYS A 60 -2.63 -7.23 -0.06
CA CYS A 60 -4.00 -6.90 0.28
C CYS A 60 -5.01 -7.58 -0.65
N ILE A 61 -4.52 -8.21 -1.71
CA ILE A 61 -5.28 -9.12 -2.57
C ILE A 61 -5.46 -10.38 -1.74
N LYS A 62 -6.56 -10.45 -0.98
CA LYS A 62 -7.06 -11.72 -0.49
C LYS A 62 -7.72 -12.41 -1.69
N ASN A 63 -7.20 -13.58 -2.02
CA ASN A 63 -7.90 -14.55 -2.86
C ASN A 63 -9.27 -14.87 -2.25
#